data_AF-A0AA89C3J9-F1
#
_entry.id   AF-A0AA89C3J9-F1
#
_cell.length_a   1.000
_cell.length_b   1.000
_cell.length_c   1.000
_cell.angle_alpha   90.00
_cell.angle_beta   90.00
_cell.angle_gamma   90.00
#
_symmetry.space_group_name_H-M   'P 1'
#
loop_
_entity.id
_entity.type
_entity.pdbx_description
1 polymer ?
#
loop_
_entity_poly.entity_id
_entity_poly.type
_entity_poly.pdbx_seq_one_letter_code
_entity_poly.pdbx_strand_id
1 'polypeptide(L)'
;MYQLLSQEVESQENEKMCNVYAPKFVSVEALRKGDFNLIYAHPETLLNNKTIANLLRSKVYRDNVCAIVIDEVHMISEWGDHFRTAYSRLSEIICLFPLPRTVHLALTATSTKDAIKKLACSLQLTNPCVVFSNPDRPNIFIEVHVQIKKTDLLRCKCNVRR
;
A
#
# COMPACT_ATOMS: atom_id res chain seq x y z
N MET A 1 10.35 -5.94 -17.37
CA MET A 1 11.48 -5.40 -16.59
C MET A 1 10.89 -4.45 -15.58
N TYR A 2 10.52 -4.95 -14.39
CA TYR A 2 9.96 -4.12 -13.32
C TYR A 2 10.89 -4.26 -12.12
N GLN A 3 11.48 -3.13 -11.76
CA GLN A 3 12.49 -2.94 -10.75
C GLN A 3 11.83 -2.17 -9.61
N LEU A 4 11.70 -2.74 -8.41
CA LEU A 4 11.39 -1.96 -7.21
C LEU A 4 11.95 -2.59 -5.93
N LEU A 5 12.86 -1.81 -5.34
CA LEU A 5 13.10 -1.46 -3.94
C LEU A 5 13.16 -2.58 -2.89
N SER A 6 14.40 -2.95 -2.58
CA SER A 6 14.86 -3.38 -1.27
C SER A 6 14.82 -2.21 -0.27
N GLN A 7 14.14 -2.41 0.86
CA GLN A 7 14.55 -1.78 2.12
C GLN A 7 14.76 -2.87 3.16
N GLU A 8 15.99 -2.94 3.65
CA GLU A 8 16.46 -3.82 4.71
C GLU A 8 15.86 -3.38 6.04
N VAL A 9 15.23 -4.31 6.75
CA VAL A 9 15.07 -4.20 8.20
C VAL A 9 15.70 -5.45 8.78
N GLU A 10 16.96 -5.30 9.17
CA GLU A 10 17.73 -6.31 9.88
C GLU A 10 17.58 -6.06 11.38
N SER A 11 16.97 -7.02 12.10
CA SER A 11 17.25 -7.23 13.52
C SER A 11 16.69 -8.57 14.01
N GLN A 12 17.58 -9.56 14.00
CA GLN A 12 17.89 -10.53 15.06
C GLN A 12 16.81 -11.54 15.54
N GLU A 13 16.99 -12.77 15.03
CA GLU A 13 16.91 -14.11 15.67
C GLU A 13 16.09 -14.34 16.96
N ASN A 14 14.97 -15.09 16.85
CA ASN A 14 14.81 -16.38 17.55
C ASN A 14 13.55 -17.17 17.13
N GLU A 15 13.78 -18.43 16.76
CA GLU A 15 12.92 -19.63 16.70
C GLU A 15 11.42 -19.56 16.27
N LYS A 16 11.14 -20.28 15.18
CA LYS A 16 9.81 -20.58 14.57
C LYS A 16 9.08 -19.39 13.93
N MET A 17 9.73 -18.78 12.95
CA MET A 17 9.05 -17.88 12.01
C MET A 17 9.08 -18.48 10.62
N CYS A 18 7.90 -18.82 10.13
CA CYS A 18 7.70 -19.28 8.78
C CYS A 18 7.94 -18.07 7.85
N ASN A 19 9.18 -17.96 7.39
CA ASN A 19 9.66 -16.88 6.54
C ASN A 19 9.06 -17.02 5.13
N VAL A 20 8.11 -16.14 4.78
CA VAL A 20 7.74 -15.94 3.37
C VAL A 20 8.15 -14.52 2.97
N TYR A 21 9.44 -14.36 2.73
CA TYR A 21 9.90 -13.47 1.68
C TYR A 21 9.84 -14.30 0.39
N ALA A 22 8.92 -13.99 -0.52
CA ALA A 22 8.91 -14.61 -1.84
C ALA A 22 9.49 -13.65 -2.89
N PRO A 23 10.83 -13.63 -3.09
CA PRO A 23 11.44 -13.01 -4.27
C PRO A 23 11.37 -13.93 -5.51
N LYS A 24 10.67 -15.07 -5.46
CA LYS A 24 10.56 -16.06 -6.55
C LYS A 24 9.13 -16.17 -7.07
N PHE A 25 9.00 -16.46 -8.37
CA PHE A 25 7.75 -16.94 -8.96
C PHE A 25 7.28 -18.20 -8.23
N VAL A 26 6.31 -18.05 -7.33
CA VAL A 26 5.69 -19.17 -6.63
C VAL A 26 4.78 -19.89 -7.63
N SER A 27 4.89 -21.22 -7.72
CA SER A 27 4.00 -21.99 -8.58
C SER A 27 2.58 -22.00 -8.02
N VAL A 28 1.59 -22.07 -8.91
CA VAL A 28 0.17 -22.19 -8.50
C VAL A 28 -0.04 -23.43 -7.61
N GLU A 29 0.71 -24.51 -7.84
CA GLU A 29 0.59 -25.73 -7.07
C GLU A 29 1.09 -25.57 -5.63
N ALA A 30 2.13 -24.76 -5.41
CA ALA A 30 2.55 -24.41 -4.06
C ALA A 30 1.47 -23.57 -3.35
N LEU A 31 0.92 -22.56 -4.04
CA LEU A 31 -0.16 -21.73 -3.49
C LEU A 31 -1.39 -22.56 -3.10
N ARG A 32 -1.74 -23.61 -3.86
CA ARG A 32 -2.85 -24.53 -3.51
C ARG A 32 -2.74 -25.19 -2.15
N LYS A 33 -1.52 -25.41 -1.65
CA LYS A 33 -1.31 -26.00 -0.33
C LYS A 33 -1.71 -25.04 0.80
N GLY A 34 -1.58 -23.73 0.58
CA GLY A 34 -1.94 -22.71 1.56
C GLY A 34 -0.93 -22.53 2.69
N ASP A 35 0.27 -23.10 2.56
CA ASP A 35 1.34 -23.06 3.58
C ASP A 35 2.14 -21.75 3.52
N PHE A 36 1.44 -20.60 3.60
CA PHE A 36 2.06 -19.27 3.56
C PHE A 36 1.47 -18.35 4.62
N ASN A 37 2.36 -17.58 5.27
CA ASN A 37 1.96 -16.61 6.29
C ASN A 37 1.55 -15.26 5.69
N LEU A 38 2.18 -14.88 4.57
CA LEU A 38 1.96 -13.60 3.92
C LEU A 38 2.07 -13.75 2.41
N ILE A 39 1.12 -13.16 1.69
CA ILE A 39 1.06 -13.18 0.23
C ILE A 39 0.89 -11.75 -0.26
N TYR A 40 1.88 -11.26 -1.00
CA TYR A 40 1.79 -9.98 -1.70
C TYR A 40 1.35 -10.20 -3.13
N ALA A 41 0.41 -9.38 -3.59
CA ALA A 41 -0.04 -9.40 -4.97
C ALA A 41 -0.56 -8.03 -5.40
N HIS A 42 -0.36 -7.72 -6.68
CA HIS A 42 -1.04 -6.59 -7.30
C HIS A 42 -2.52 -6.90 -7.50
N PRO A 43 -3.43 -5.91 -7.37
CA PRO A 43 -4.87 -6.12 -7.57
C PRO A 43 -5.21 -6.74 -8.94
N GLU A 44 -4.47 -6.36 -9.98
CA GLU A 44 -4.62 -6.91 -11.32
C GLU A 44 -4.40 -8.44 -11.34
N THR A 45 -3.42 -8.94 -10.57
CA THR A 45 -3.16 -10.38 -10.47
C THR A 45 -4.28 -11.12 -9.77
N LEU A 46 -4.83 -10.54 -8.69
CA LEU A 46 -5.90 -11.17 -7.91
C LEU A 46 -7.23 -11.19 -8.68
N LEU A 47 -7.54 -10.13 -9.42
CA LEU A 47 -8.84 -9.93 -10.06
C LEU A 47 -8.92 -10.44 -11.50
N ASN A 48 -7.83 -10.35 -12.27
CA ASN A 48 -7.86 -10.67 -13.70
C ASN A 48 -7.35 -12.10 -14.00
N ASN A 49 -6.70 -12.77 -13.05
CA ASN A 49 -6.25 -14.15 -13.21
C ASN A 49 -7.30 -15.14 -12.68
N LYS A 50 -7.99 -15.84 -13.58
CA LYS A 50 -9.02 -16.85 -13.22
C LYS A 50 -8.49 -17.95 -12.30
N THR A 51 -7.25 -18.39 -12.48
CA THR A 51 -6.65 -19.43 -11.65
C THR A 51 -6.48 -18.97 -10.20
N ILE A 52 -6.00 -17.74 -10.01
CA ILE A 52 -5.87 -17.13 -8.68
C ILE A 52 -7.26 -16.83 -8.08
N ALA A 53 -8.18 -16.32 -8.89
CA ALA A 53 -9.54 -16.05 -8.42
C ALA A 53 -10.28 -17.34 -7.97
N ASN A 54 -10.02 -18.48 -8.61
CA ASN A 54 -10.53 -19.79 -8.17
C ASN A 54 -9.83 -20.29 -6.91
N LEU A 55 -8.52 -20.05 -6.80
CA LEU A 55 -7.73 -20.39 -5.62
C LEU A 55 -8.23 -19.65 -4.38
N LEU A 56 -8.49 -18.34 -4.47
CA LEU A 56 -9.02 -17.53 -3.37
C LEU A 56 -10.39 -18.03 -2.89
N ARG A 57 -11.21 -18.58 -3.80
CA ARG A 57 -12.51 -19.18 -3.47
C ARG A 57 -12.42 -20.59 -2.89
N SER A 58 -11.23 -21.21 -2.93
CA SER A 58 -11.04 -22.57 -2.41
C SER A 58 -11.27 -22.62 -0.90
N LYS A 59 -11.62 -23.81 -0.41
CA LYS A 59 -11.82 -24.06 1.02
C LYS A 59 -10.57 -23.73 1.84
N VAL A 60 -9.37 -24.01 1.32
CA VAL A 60 -8.10 -23.73 2.01
C VAL A 60 -7.94 -22.24 2.31
N TYR A 61 -8.21 -21.37 1.34
CA TYR A 61 -8.05 -19.92 1.53
C TYR A 61 -9.18 -19.33 2.36
N ARG A 62 -10.43 -19.73 2.10
CA ARG A 62 -11.56 -19.34 2.96
C ARG A 62 -11.31 -19.75 4.42
N ASP A 63 -10.79 -20.98 4.57
CA ASP A 63 -10.11 -21.63 5.68
C ASP A 63 -9.28 -20.72 6.60
N ASN A 64 -8.24 -20.18 5.97
CA ASN A 64 -7.00 -19.79 6.64
C ASN A 64 -6.66 -18.30 6.50
N VAL A 65 -7.38 -17.54 5.66
CA VAL A 65 -7.13 -16.10 5.51
C VAL A 65 -7.68 -15.34 6.72
N CYS A 66 -6.78 -14.94 7.60
CA CYS A 66 -7.11 -14.18 8.81
C CYS A 66 -7.21 -12.67 8.56
N ALA A 67 -6.50 -12.13 7.57
CA ALA A 67 -6.49 -10.70 7.28
C ALA A 67 -6.30 -10.41 5.79
N ILE A 68 -6.89 -9.29 5.36
CA ILE A 68 -6.62 -8.64 4.07
C ILE A 68 -6.12 -7.24 4.38
N VAL A 69 -4.94 -6.92 3.83
CA VAL A 69 -4.33 -5.60 3.96
C VAL A 69 -4.24 -4.97 2.58
N ILE A 70 -4.85 -3.80 2.43
CA ILE A 70 -4.81 -2.98 1.22
C ILE A 70 -3.92 -1.79 1.53
N ASP A 71 -2.75 -1.75 0.91
CA ASP A 71 -1.85 -0.61 0.98
C ASP A 71 -2.19 0.43 -0.11
N GLU A 72 -1.82 1.68 0.13
CA GLU A 72 -2.11 2.83 -0.75
C GLU A 72 -3.57 2.92 -1.17
N VAL A 73 -4.50 2.74 -0.22
CA VAL A 73 -5.94 2.70 -0.52
C VAL A 73 -6.46 4.02 -1.14
N HIS A 74 -5.75 5.14 -0.94
CA HIS A 74 -6.09 6.44 -1.53
C HIS A 74 -6.13 6.40 -3.07
N MET A 75 -5.46 5.43 -3.69
CA MET A 75 -5.46 5.23 -5.14
C MET A 75 -6.86 5.03 -5.72
N ILE A 76 -7.81 4.48 -4.95
CA ILE A 76 -9.21 4.32 -5.36
C ILE A 76 -9.88 5.70 -5.57
N SER A 77 -9.57 6.68 -4.73
CA SER A 77 -10.25 7.98 -4.72
C SER A 77 -9.54 9.07 -5.52
N GLU A 78 -8.21 9.05 -5.57
CA GLU A 78 -7.42 10.16 -6.14
C GLU A 78 -7.24 10.04 -7.66
N TRP A 79 -7.23 8.83 -8.22
CA TRP A 79 -6.91 8.61 -9.63
C TRP A 79 -8.02 7.91 -10.44
N GLY A 80 -9.12 7.53 -9.77
CA GLY A 80 -10.37 7.08 -10.39
C GLY A 80 -10.19 6.02 -11.49
N ASP A 81 -11.06 6.06 -12.50
CA ASP A 81 -11.12 5.06 -13.58
C ASP A 81 -9.96 5.12 -14.60
N HIS A 82 -9.02 6.07 -14.43
CA HIS A 82 -7.98 6.32 -15.43
C HIS A 82 -6.60 5.81 -15.00
N PHE A 83 -6.45 5.38 -13.74
CA PHE A 83 -5.20 4.83 -13.21
C PHE A 83 -5.48 3.64 -12.30
N ARG A 84 -4.93 2.47 -12.65
CA ARG A 84 -5.11 1.19 -11.92
C ARG A 84 -6.57 0.86 -11.59
N THR A 85 -7.38 0.72 -12.63
CA THR A 85 -8.81 0.34 -12.55
C THR A 85 -9.10 -0.92 -11.72
N ALA A 86 -8.11 -1.79 -11.50
CA ALA A 86 -8.26 -2.94 -10.60
C ALA A 86 -8.53 -2.53 -9.14
N TYR A 87 -8.12 -1.33 -8.70
CA TYR A 87 -8.36 -0.85 -7.33
C TYR A 87 -9.85 -0.63 -7.03
N SER A 88 -10.64 -0.17 -8.00
CA SER A 88 -12.09 0.05 -7.80
C SER A 88 -12.87 -1.25 -7.56
N ARG A 89 -12.28 -2.38 -7.97
CA ARG A 89 -12.84 -3.73 -7.84
C ARG A 89 -12.33 -4.49 -6.60
N LEU A 90 -11.55 -3.86 -5.73
CA LEU A 90 -11.03 -4.50 -4.52
C LEU A 90 -12.12 -4.94 -3.53
N SER A 91 -13.30 -4.32 -3.59
CA SER A 91 -14.47 -4.80 -2.83
C SER A 91 -14.83 -6.23 -3.18
N GLU A 92 -14.59 -6.70 -4.41
CA GLU A 92 -14.81 -8.11 -4.79
C GLU A 92 -13.99 -9.06 -3.92
N ILE A 93 -12.75 -8.70 -3.58
CA ILE A 93 -11.87 -9.53 -2.74
C ILE A 93 -12.33 -9.46 -1.28
N ILE A 94 -12.66 -8.26 -0.79
CA ILE A 94 -13.19 -8.09 0.57
C ILE A 94 -14.45 -8.92 0.79
N CYS A 95 -15.39 -8.90 -0.16
CA CYS A 95 -16.62 -9.68 -0.10
C CYS A 95 -16.39 -11.21 -0.13
N LEU A 96 -15.30 -11.68 -0.73
CA LEU A 96 -14.94 -13.11 -0.70
C LEU A 96 -14.52 -13.60 0.69
N PHE A 97 -14.05 -12.69 1.55
CA PHE A 97 -13.54 -12.99 2.88
C PHE A 97 -14.24 -12.14 3.94
N PRO A 98 -15.50 -12.46 4.28
CA PRO A 98 -16.33 -11.62 5.14
C PRO A 98 -15.90 -11.66 6.62
N LEU A 99 -16.33 -10.61 7.35
CA LEU A 99 -16.29 -10.58 8.81
C LEU A 99 -17.23 -11.63 9.42
N PRO A 100 -16.98 -12.09 10.66
CA PRO A 100 -15.88 -11.71 11.55
C PRO A 100 -14.59 -12.49 11.30
N ARG A 101 -14.57 -13.40 10.32
CA ARG A 101 -13.48 -14.34 10.12
C ARG A 101 -12.19 -13.68 9.64
N THR A 102 -12.31 -12.78 8.69
CA THR A 102 -11.16 -12.11 8.07
C THR A 102 -11.21 -10.63 8.41
N VAL A 103 -10.14 -10.13 9.02
CA VAL A 103 -9.96 -8.70 9.32
C VAL A 103 -9.60 -7.95 8.05
N HIS A 104 -10.21 -6.78 7.82
CA HIS A 104 -9.87 -5.90 6.69
C HIS A 104 -9.13 -4.67 7.19
N LEU A 105 -7.94 -4.43 6.64
CA LEU A 105 -7.13 -3.26 6.94
C LEU A 105 -6.87 -2.49 5.65
N ALA A 106 -7.19 -1.20 5.68
CA ALA A 106 -6.93 -0.28 4.57
C ALA A 106 -5.95 0.80 5.05
N LEU A 107 -4.79 0.88 4.41
CA LEU A 107 -3.67 1.73 4.82
C LEU A 107 -3.44 2.82 3.77
N THR A 108 -3.16 4.03 4.25
CA THR A 108 -2.74 5.15 3.42
C THR A 108 -2.00 6.17 4.28
N ALA A 109 -0.99 6.82 3.71
CA ALA A 109 -0.28 7.91 4.37
C ALA A 109 -1.11 9.21 4.40
N THR A 110 -1.82 9.51 3.31
CA THR A 110 -2.58 10.74 3.13
C THR A 110 -4.01 10.42 2.72
N SER A 111 -4.98 11.00 3.42
CA SER A 111 -6.38 11.01 2.97
C SER A 111 -7.19 12.04 3.74
N THR A 112 -8.09 12.73 3.06
CA THR A 112 -9.04 13.63 3.72
C THR A 112 -10.18 12.83 4.38
N LYS A 113 -10.86 13.41 5.38
CA LYS A 113 -12.00 12.75 6.04
C LYS A 113 -13.10 12.35 5.05
N ASP A 114 -13.34 13.16 4.02
CA ASP A 114 -14.34 12.86 3.00
C ASP A 114 -13.88 11.79 2.01
N ALA A 115 -12.58 11.76 1.67
CA ALA A 115 -12.01 10.67 0.89
C ALA A 115 -12.15 9.34 1.65
N ILE A 116 -11.86 9.30 2.95
CA ILE A 116 -12.01 8.09 3.78
C ILE A 116 -13.45 7.56 3.76
N LYS A 117 -14.46 8.43 3.85
CA LYS A 117 -15.87 8.00 3.73
C LYS A 117 -16.17 7.37 2.37
N LYS A 118 -15.66 7.96 1.28
CA LYS A 118 -15.82 7.42 -0.07
C LYS A 118 -15.09 6.08 -0.23
N LEU A 119 -13.88 5.97 0.32
CA LEU A 119 -13.08 4.73 0.31
C LEU A 119 -13.79 3.61 1.07
N ALA A 120 -14.32 3.89 2.26
CA ALA A 120 -15.10 2.93 3.04
C ALA A 120 -16.32 2.43 2.25
N CYS A 121 -17.03 3.33 1.56
CA CYS A 121 -18.15 2.97 0.70
C CYS A 121 -17.71 2.12 -0.51
N SER A 122 -16.65 2.52 -1.22
CA SER A 122 -16.13 1.81 -2.39
C SER A 122 -15.63 0.41 -2.07
N LEU A 123 -15.00 0.24 -0.90
CA LEU A 123 -14.54 -1.05 -0.39
C LEU A 123 -15.65 -1.87 0.29
N GLN A 124 -16.86 -1.33 0.42
CA GLN A 124 -18.00 -1.94 1.12
C GLN A 124 -17.68 -2.29 2.59
N LEU A 125 -16.87 -1.46 3.26
CA LEU A 125 -16.53 -1.65 4.67
C LEU A 125 -17.73 -1.23 5.54
N THR A 126 -18.15 -2.14 6.43
CA THR A 126 -19.25 -1.89 7.35
C THR A 126 -18.71 -1.34 8.67
N ASN A 127 -19.09 -0.10 9.02
CA ASN A 127 -18.69 0.59 10.26
C ASN A 127 -17.18 0.47 10.60
N PRO A 128 -16.26 0.87 9.69
CA PRO A 128 -14.84 0.69 9.93
C PRO A 128 -14.34 1.59 11.07
N CYS A 129 -13.45 1.05 11.90
CA CYS A 129 -12.68 1.86 12.84
C CYS A 129 -11.65 2.68 12.06
N VAL A 130 -11.69 4.00 12.20
CA VAL A 130 -10.75 4.90 11.53
C VAL A 130 -9.70 5.37 12.53
N VAL A 131 -8.45 4.97 12.30
CA VAL A 131 -7.31 5.33 13.14
C VAL A 131 -6.46 6.37 12.42
N PHE A 132 -6.12 7.46 13.10
CA PHE A 132 -5.26 8.52 12.58
C PHE A 132 -4.07 8.71 13.50
N SER A 133 -2.89 8.92 12.92
CA SER A 133 -1.69 9.35 13.63
C SER A 133 -1.28 10.73 13.16
N ASN A 134 -0.78 11.56 14.08
CA ASN A 134 -0.16 12.83 13.71
C ASN A 134 1.12 12.55 12.90
N PRO A 135 1.26 13.08 11.67
CA PRO A 135 2.49 12.92 10.89
C PRO A 135 3.63 13.81 11.38
N ASP A 136 3.38 14.76 12.28
CA ASP A 136 4.40 15.68 12.79
C ASP A 136 5.63 14.93 13.36
N ARG A 137 6.80 15.52 13.15
CA ARG A 137 8.10 14.98 13.54
C ARG A 137 8.86 16.09 14.24
N PRO A 138 8.74 16.21 15.58
CA PRO A 138 9.34 17.32 16.33
C PRO A 138 10.87 17.34 16.27
N ASN A 139 11.49 16.24 15.84
CA ASN A 139 12.93 16.10 15.61
C ASN A 139 13.39 16.51 14.20
N ILE A 140 12.49 17.00 13.33
CA ILE A 140 12.82 17.47 11.97
C ILE A 140 12.71 19.00 11.92
N PHE A 141 13.83 19.67 11.75
CA PHE A 141 13.89 21.12 11.51
C PHE A 141 13.86 21.41 10.01
N ILE A 142 12.94 22.26 9.55
CA ILE A 142 12.80 22.64 8.14
C ILE A 142 13.42 24.03 7.95
N GLU A 143 14.45 24.11 7.12
CA GLU A 143 15.10 25.37 6.74
C GLU A 143 15.00 25.58 5.23
N VAL A 144 14.74 26.82 4.80
CA VAL A 144 14.63 27.20 3.38
C VAL A 144 15.72 28.19 3.04
N HIS A 145 16.62 27.81 2.13
CA HIS A 145 17.70 28.66 1.64
C HIS A 145 17.40 29.14 0.23
N VAL A 146 17.54 30.44 -0.01
CA VAL A 146 17.44 31.03 -1.35
C VAL A 146 18.74 30.73 -2.10
N GLN A 147 18.65 29.97 -3.19
CA GLN A 147 19.77 29.81 -4.11
C GLN A 147 19.83 31.01 -5.06
N ILE A 148 20.85 31.85 -4.91
CA ILE A 148 21.14 32.93 -5.87
C ILE A 148 22.00 32.37 -6.99
N LYS A 149 21.54 32.48 -8.24
CA LYS A 149 22.32 32.09 -9.41
C LYS A 149 23.54 33.00 -9.52
N LYS A 150 24.70 32.43 -9.88
CA LYS A 150 25.99 33.15 -9.99
C LYS A 150 25.92 34.40 -10.90
N THR A 151 25.01 34.43 -11.86
CA THR A 151 24.78 35.55 -12.78
C THR A 151 24.15 36.77 -12.13
N ASP A 152 23.38 36.61 -11.05
CA ASP A 152 22.69 37.72 -10.37
C ASP A 152 23.57 38.40 -9.32
N LEU A 153 24.62 37.71 -8.85
CA LEU A 153 25.65 38.28 -7.96
C LEU A 153 26.48 39.38 -8.64
N LEU A 154 26.53 39.41 -9.97
CA LEU A 154 27.33 40.39 -10.73
C LEU A 154 26.60 41.71 -10.99
N ARG A 155 25.32 41.83 -10.64
CA ARG A 155 24.52 43.04 -10.93
C ARG A 155 24.54 44.08 -9.80
N CYS A 156 25.11 43.74 -8.64
CA CYS A 156 25.28 44.67 -7.52
C CYS A 156 26.74 45.15 -7.42
N LYS A 157 27.26 45.79 -8.47
CA LYS A 157 28.38 46.72 -8.31
C LYS A 157 27.79 48.10 -8.04
N CYS A 158 27.53 48.38 -6.77
CA CYS A 158 27.28 49.73 -6.29
C CYS A 158 28.41 50.63 -6.79
N ASN A 159 28.04 51.61 -7.60
CA ASN A 159 28.87 52.69 -8.07
C ASN A 159 29.14 53.63 -6.89
N VAL A 160 29.98 53.20 -5.95
CA VAL A 160 30.44 54.05 -4.85
C VAL A 160 31.49 54.99 -5.44
N ARG A 161 31.01 56.18 -5.79
CA ARG A 161 31.80 57.34 -6.20
C ARG A 161 32.98 57.57 -5.25
N ARG A 162 34.17 57.77 -5.81
CA ARG A 162 35.19 58.67 -5.28
C ARG A 162 35.66 59.55 -6.42
#